data_AF-A0A7C1TRD0-F1
#
_entry.id   AF-A0A7C1TRD0-F1
#
_cell.length_a   1.000
_cell.length_b   1.000
_cell.length_c   1.000
_cell.angle_alpha   90.00
_cell.angle_beta   90.00
_cell.angle_gamma   90.00
#
_symmetry.space_group_name_H-M   'P 1'
#
loop_
_entity.id
_entity.type
_entity.pdbx_description
1 polymer ?
#
loop_
_entity_poly.entity_id
_entity_poly.type
_entity_poly.pdbx_seq_one_letter_code
_entity_poly.pdbx_strand_id
1 'polypeptide(L)'
;MHGAFAHAAPEKTPIPKIRTYGLNVFYGGKQALQDIDLEIPNNHVTALIGPSGCGKSTFIRCLNRMNDVIEGCRVEGKVML
;
A
#
# COMPACT_ATOMS: atom_id res chain seq x y z
N MET A 1 1.53 -40.52 -6.98
CA MET A 1 1.20 -40.17 -8.38
C MET A 1 1.08 -38.66 -8.48
N HIS A 2 1.77 -38.10 -9.46
CA HIS A 2 2.03 -36.69 -9.69
C HIS A 2 0.75 -35.86 -9.87
N GLY A 3 0.52 -34.87 -9.01
CA GLY A 3 -0.42 -33.78 -9.27
C GLY A 3 0.27 -32.70 -10.09
N ALA A 4 -0.11 -32.57 -11.35
CA ALA A 4 0.51 -31.66 -12.30
C ALA A 4 0.41 -30.19 -11.84
N PHE A 5 1.56 -29.52 -11.79
CA PHE A 5 1.60 -28.05 -11.82
C PHE A 5 1.13 -27.62 -13.21
N ALA A 6 -0.13 -27.19 -13.31
CA ALA A 6 -0.66 -26.64 -14.54
C ALA A 6 0.15 -25.40 -14.93
N HIS A 7 0.66 -25.39 -16.16
CA HIS A 7 1.33 -24.24 -16.75
C HIS A 7 0.29 -23.12 -16.93
N ALA A 8 0.37 -22.09 -16.11
CA ALA A 8 -0.51 -20.93 -16.21
C ALA A 8 -0.25 -20.19 -17.53
N ALA A 9 -1.32 -19.88 -18.27
CA ALA A 9 -1.29 -19.00 -19.42
C ALA A 9 -0.60 -17.66 -19.07
N PRO A 10 -0.01 -16.92 -20.02
CA PRO A 10 0.66 -15.65 -19.73
C PRO A 10 -0.34 -14.72 -19.05
N GLU A 11 -0.09 -14.46 -17.76
CA GLU A 11 -0.96 -13.63 -16.94
C GLU A 11 -0.95 -12.22 -17.55
N LYS A 12 -2.12 -11.74 -17.98
CA LYS A 12 -2.30 -10.31 -18.29
C LYS A 12 -1.71 -9.53 -17.12
N THR A 13 -0.87 -8.51 -17.40
CA THR A 13 -0.36 -7.61 -16.35
C THR A 13 -1.52 -7.21 -15.45
N PRO A 14 -1.51 -7.56 -14.16
CA PRO A 14 -2.68 -7.39 -13.32
C PRO A 14 -3.03 -5.91 -13.22
N ILE A 15 -4.29 -5.56 -13.47
CA ILE A 15 -4.78 -4.19 -13.31
C ILE A 15 -4.68 -3.86 -11.81
N PRO A 16 -3.96 -2.78 -11.42
CA PRO A 16 -3.87 -2.37 -10.03
C PRO A 16 -5.23 -2.04 -9.46
N LYS A 17 -5.56 -2.63 -8.32
CA LYS A 17 -6.77 -2.27 -7.57
C LYS A 17 -6.52 -1.04 -6.72
N ILE A 18 -5.35 -0.96 -6.10
CA ILE A 18 -4.96 0.17 -5.25
C ILE A 18 -3.76 0.87 -5.87
N ARG A 19 -3.77 2.20 -5.88
CA ARG A 19 -2.63 3.04 -6.28
C ARG A 19 -2.44 4.19 -5.32
N THR A 20 -1.20 4.46 -4.96
CA THR A 20 -0.81 5.70 -4.28
C THR A 20 0.10 6.53 -5.18
N TYR A 21 -0.09 7.84 -5.17
CA TYR A 21 0.74 8.80 -5.91
C TYR A 21 1.19 9.93 -4.98
N GLY A 22 2.51 10.07 -4.82
CA GLY A 22 3.15 11.08 -3.98
C GLY A 22 2.64 11.09 -2.55
N LEU A 23 2.37 9.92 -1.97
CA LEU A 23 1.73 9.83 -0.66
C LEU A 23 2.70 10.25 0.44
N ASN A 24 2.36 11.34 1.11
CA ASN A 24 3.09 11.87 2.26
C ASN A 24 2.18 11.87 3.49
N VAL A 25 2.72 11.46 4.64
CA VAL A 25 1.93 11.37 5.87
C VAL A 25 2.71 11.94 7.02
N PHE A 26 2.07 12.82 7.77
CA PHE A 26 2.62 13.52 8.90
C PHE A 26 1.78 13.25 10.14
N TYR A 27 2.44 13.12 11.29
CA TYR A 27 1.81 13.14 12.61
C TYR A 27 2.44 14.29 13.40
N GLY A 28 1.69 15.38 13.54
CA GLY A 28 2.24 16.65 14.05
C GLY A 28 3.43 17.11 13.21
N GLY A 29 4.58 17.35 13.86
CA GLY A 29 5.81 17.78 13.17
C GLY A 29 6.64 16.66 12.52
N LYS A 30 6.26 15.38 12.69
CA LYS A 30 7.05 14.25 12.17
C LYS A 30 6.44 13.71 10.87
N GLN A 31 7.26 13.61 9.83
CA GLN A 31 6.89 12.92 8.60
C GLN A 31 7.13 11.41 8.74
N ALA A 32 6.07 10.63 8.61
CA ALA A 32 6.07 9.18 8.76
C ALA A 32 6.16 8.44 7.42
N LEU A 33 5.57 8.99 6.35
CA LEU A 33 5.73 8.52 4.97
C LEU A 33 6.21 9.67 4.09
N GLN A 34 7.14 9.36 3.20
CA GLN A 34 7.82 10.30 2.32
C GLN A 34 7.64 9.81 0.88
N ASP A 35 6.85 10.54 0.11
CA ASP A 35 6.69 10.38 -1.34
C ASP A 35 6.47 8.94 -1.81
N ILE A 36 5.43 8.28 -1.30
CA ILE A 36 5.17 6.86 -1.59
C ILE A 36 4.32 6.69 -2.84
N ASP A 37 4.95 6.17 -3.89
CA ASP A 37 4.31 5.64 -5.10
C ASP A 37 4.25 4.11 -5.03
N LEU A 38 3.05 3.54 -4.99
CA LEU A 38 2.86 2.09 -4.92
C LEU A 38 1.58 1.67 -5.67
N GLU A 39 1.69 0.58 -6.43
CA GLU A 39 0.56 -0.10 -7.06
C GLU A 39 0.36 -1.50 -6.44
N ILE A 40 -0.87 -1.82 -6.02
CA ILE A 40 -1.22 -3.14 -5.50
C ILE A 40 -2.17 -3.81 -6.51
N PRO A 41 -1.76 -4.95 -7.11
CA PRO A 41 -2.54 -5.66 -8.10
C PRO A 41 -3.82 -6.27 -7.51
N ASN A 42 -4.87 -6.34 -8.31
CA ASN A 42 -6.10 -7.02 -7.90
C ASN A 42 -5.88 -8.53 -7.73
N ASN A 43 -6.59 -9.17 -6.79
CA ASN A 43 -6.53 -10.61 -6.51
C ASN A 43 -5.14 -11.14 -6.12
N HIS A 44 -4.29 -10.30 -5.52
CA HIS A 44 -2.96 -10.70 -5.06
C HIS A 44 -2.82 -10.55 -3.54
N VAL A 45 -2.11 -11.48 -2.92
CA VAL A 45 -1.65 -11.33 -1.55
C VAL A 45 -0.37 -10.51 -1.58
N THR A 46 -0.42 -9.30 -1.03
CA THR A 46 0.73 -8.39 -0.97
C THR A 46 1.24 -8.26 0.46
N ALA A 47 2.54 -8.48 0.66
CA ALA A 47 3.19 -8.32 1.96
C ALA A 47 4.02 -7.02 2.00
N LEU A 48 3.81 -6.20 3.02
CA LEU A 48 4.65 -5.05 3.37
C LEU A 48 5.65 -5.47 4.44
N ILE A 49 6.94 -5.60 4.07
CA ILE A 49 8.01 -6.05 4.96
C ILE A 49 9.04 -4.93 5.15
N GLY A 50 9.55 -4.79 6.38
CA GLY A 50 10.56 -3.80 6.72
C GLY A 50 10.78 -3.70 8.23
N PRO A 51 11.84 -3.00 8.70
CA PRO A 51 12.17 -2.88 10.12
C PRO A 51 11.08 -2.15 10.92
N SER A 52 11.12 -2.26 12.25
CA SER A 52 10.18 -1.52 13.10
C SER A 52 10.30 0.00 12.86
N GLY A 53 9.17 0.70 12.87
CA GLY A 53 9.13 2.16 12.66
C GLY A 53 9.24 2.65 11.21
N CYS A 54 9.40 1.77 10.22
CA CYS A 54 9.55 2.18 8.81
C CYS A 54 8.24 2.63 8.11
N GLY A 55 7.13 2.77 8.83
CA GLY A 55 5.88 3.31 8.28
C GLY A 55 4.86 2.31 7.72
N LYS A 56 5.09 0.98 7.80
CA LYS A 56 4.14 -0.05 7.31
C LYS A 56 2.70 0.17 7.78
N SER A 57 2.50 0.26 9.10
CA SER A 57 1.17 0.47 9.68
C SER A 57 0.58 1.83 9.30
N THR A 58 1.42 2.86 9.15
CA THR A 58 0.98 4.17 8.67
C THR A 58 0.44 4.10 7.24
N PHE A 59 1.12 3.35 6.36
CA PHE A 59 0.68 3.14 4.98
C PHE A 59 -0.64 2.37 4.92
N ILE A 60 -0.76 1.26 5.66
CA ILE A 60 -2.02 0.49 5.73
C ILE A 60 -3.17 1.37 6.25
N ARG A 61 -2.91 2.22 7.25
CA ARG A 61 -3.92 3.18 7.76
C ARG A 61 -4.32 4.25 6.75
N CYS A 62 -3.48 4.57 5.77
CA CYS A 62 -3.87 5.46 4.68
C CYS A 62 -4.86 4.77 3.75
N LEU A 63 -4.58 3.51 3.39
CA LEU A 63 -5.42 2.75 2.46
C LEU A 63 -6.84 2.55 2.99
N ASN A 64 -6.98 2.29 4.29
CA ASN A 64 -8.27 2.14 4.95
C ASN A 64 -8.84 3.44 5.53
N ARG A 65 -8.18 4.59 5.28
CA ARG A 65 -8.54 5.93 5.77
C ARG A 65 -8.63 6.10 7.29
N MET A 66 -8.05 5.18 8.08
CA MET A 66 -8.01 5.32 9.54
C MET A 66 -7.15 6.49 10.03
N ASN A 67 -6.30 7.07 9.18
CA ASN A 67 -5.52 8.25 9.54
C ASN A 67 -6.38 9.52 9.69
N ASP A 68 -7.53 9.59 9.02
CA ASP A 68 -8.42 10.76 9.02
C ASP A 68 -8.98 11.07 10.44
N VAL A 69 -9.00 10.06 11.33
CA VAL A 69 -9.47 10.19 12.71
C VAL A 69 -8.35 10.42 13.73
N ILE A 70 -7.09 10.50 13.29
CA ILE A 70 -5.94 10.75 14.17
C ILE A 70 -5.71 12.26 14.22
N GLU A 71 -5.84 12.85 15.42
CA GLU A 71 -5.59 14.28 15.62
C GLU A 71 -4.17 14.66 15.19
N GLY A 72 -4.04 15.78 14.49
CA GLY A 72 -2.76 16.26 13.96
C GLY A 72 -2.17 15.39 12.84
N CYS A 73 -2.92 14.41 12.31
CA CYS A 73 -2.52 13.71 11.10
C CYS A 73 -2.80 14.58 9.87
N ARG A 74 -1.80 14.68 8.98
CA ARG A 74 -1.93 15.32 7.68
C ARG A 74 -1.49 14.32 6.62
N VAL A 75 -2.33 14.13 5.61
CA VAL A 75 -2.08 13.26 4.46
C VAL A 75 -2.08 14.11 3.21
N GLU A 76 -1.04 13.96 2.38
CA GLU A 76 -0.90 14.61 1.08
C GLU A 76 -0.66 13.57 0.00
N GLY A 77 -0.96 13.91 -1.25
CA GLY A 77 -0.93 12.98 -2.38
C GLY A 77 -2.29 12.34 -2.64
N LYS A 78 -2.30 11.22 -3.35
CA LYS A 78 -3.53 10.53 -3.75
C LYS A 78 -3.48 9.06 -3.35
N VAL A 79 -4.63 8.55 -2.89
CA VAL A 79 -4.90 7.12 -2.69
C VAL A 79 -6.14 6.78 -3.52
N MET A 80 -6.01 5.82 -4.43
CA MET A 80 -7.08 5.35 -5.32
C MET A 80 -7.29 3.85 -5.06
N LEU A 81 -8.56 3.42 -4.96
CA LEU A 81 -8.98 2.07 -4.54
C LEU A 81 -9.87 1.39 -5.58
#